data_AF-A0A6I1HPD5-F1
#
_entry.id   AF-A0A6I1HPD5-F1
#
_cell.length_a   1.000
_cell.length_b   1.000
_cell.length_c   1.000
_cell.angle_alpha   90.00
_cell.angle_beta   90.00
_cell.angle_gamma   90.00
#
_symmetry.space_group_name_H-M   'P 1'
#
loop_
_entity.id
_entity.type
_entity.pdbx_description
1 polymer ?
#
loop_
_entity_poly.entity_id
_entity_poly.type
_entity_poly.pdbx_seq_one_letter_code
_entity_poly.pdbx_strand_id
1 'polypeptide(L)'
;MENILRHIHEGHFRVIEEFNAAFAVHGGSRSAFSDSFSKEITERYLAGSIDFDIADCAMNALSAWTPLEDFPSYSWAVYQAFDEGEYMHPGQVIGSNEDVYTRPLLRKAMSDFHPLD
;
A
#
# COMPACT_ATOMS: atom_id res chain seq x y z
N MET A 1 7.63 -6.39 -8.82
CA MET A 1 6.51 -6.17 -7.90
C MET A 1 5.52 -7.34 -7.90
N GLU A 2 5.23 -7.96 -9.06
CA GLU A 2 4.38 -9.18 -9.14
C GLU A 2 4.77 -10.33 -8.19
N ASN A 3 6.05 -10.64 -8.02
CA ASN A 3 6.47 -11.70 -7.08
C ASN A 3 6.12 -11.37 -5.63
N ILE A 4 6.19 -10.08 -5.23
CA ILE A 4 5.83 -9.62 -3.88
C ILE A 4 4.34 -9.89 -3.64
N LEU A 5 3.49 -9.46 -4.58
CA LEU A 5 2.03 -9.67 -4.50
C LEU A 5 1.65 -11.16 -4.52
N ARG A 6 2.32 -11.97 -5.35
CA ARG A 6 2.12 -13.42 -5.36
C ARG A 6 2.43 -14.03 -3.99
N HIS A 7 3.55 -13.65 -3.37
CA HIS A 7 3.94 -14.20 -2.07
C HIS A 7 3.06 -13.72 -0.92
N ILE A 8 2.52 -12.50 -1.00
CA ILE A 8 1.48 -12.03 -0.08
C ILE A 8 0.22 -12.87 -0.23
N HIS A 9 -0.26 -13.08 -1.46
CA HIS A 9 -1.44 -13.90 -1.75
C HIS A 9 -1.28 -15.35 -1.27
N GLU A 10 -0.08 -15.92 -1.41
CA GLU A 10 0.24 -17.28 -0.96
C GLU A 10 0.49 -17.39 0.57
N GLY A 11 0.48 -16.26 1.31
CA GLY A 11 0.73 -16.23 2.76
C GLY A 11 2.19 -16.57 3.14
N HIS A 12 3.14 -16.34 2.24
CA HIS A 12 4.53 -16.74 2.43
C HIS A 12 5.34 -15.69 3.19
N PHE A 13 6.15 -16.13 4.17
CA PHE A 13 7.03 -15.27 4.99
C PHE A 13 8.20 -14.59 4.24
N ARG A 14 8.35 -14.80 2.92
CA ARG A 14 9.50 -14.34 2.13
C ARG A 14 9.32 -12.95 1.52
N VAL A 15 8.25 -12.23 1.86
CA VAL A 15 7.95 -10.90 1.30
C VAL A 15 9.13 -9.92 1.46
N ILE A 16 9.87 -9.99 2.57
CA ILE A 16 11.08 -9.17 2.80
C ILE A 16 12.23 -9.52 1.84
N GLU A 17 12.45 -10.81 1.55
CA GLU A 17 13.47 -11.24 0.59
C GLU A 17 13.14 -10.72 -0.81
N GLU A 18 11.87 -10.72 -1.18
CA GLU A 18 11.37 -10.22 -2.46
C GLU A 18 11.45 -8.70 -2.57
N PHE A 19 11.20 -7.96 -1.49
CA PHE A 19 11.46 -6.52 -1.47
C PHE A 19 12.95 -6.21 -1.69
N ASN A 20 13.85 -6.94 -1.04
CA ASN A 20 15.29 -6.77 -1.24
C ASN A 20 15.70 -7.08 -2.71
N ALA A 21 15.16 -8.15 -3.29
CA ALA A 21 15.41 -8.52 -4.68
C ALA A 21 14.86 -7.48 -5.66
N ALA A 22 13.62 -7.02 -5.46
CA ALA A 22 12.99 -6.00 -6.28
C ALA A 22 13.75 -4.67 -6.19
N PHE A 23 14.14 -4.25 -4.99
CA PHE A 23 14.93 -3.03 -4.77
C PHE A 23 16.30 -3.10 -5.48
N ALA A 24 16.98 -4.24 -5.41
CA ALA A 24 18.26 -4.44 -6.07
C ALA A 24 18.19 -4.30 -7.60
N VAL A 25 17.06 -4.68 -8.21
CA VAL A 25 16.81 -4.53 -9.65
C VAL A 25 16.37 -3.12 -10.01
N HIS A 26 15.52 -2.50 -9.19
CA HIS A 26 14.97 -1.17 -9.44
C HIS A 26 16.03 -0.06 -9.33
N GLY A 27 17.02 -0.25 -8.45
CA GLY A 27 18.02 0.76 -8.12
C GLY A 27 17.41 2.00 -7.45
N GLY A 28 18.25 3.01 -7.19
CA GLY A 28 17.80 4.27 -6.58
C GLY A 28 17.69 4.23 -5.05
N SER A 29 16.89 5.13 -4.48
CA SER A 29 16.67 5.22 -3.03
C SER A 29 15.50 4.34 -2.60
N ARG A 30 15.53 3.86 -1.35
CA ARG A 30 14.40 3.11 -0.76
C ARG A 30 13.11 3.93 -0.82
N SER A 31 13.18 5.23 -0.54
CA SER A 31 12.02 6.12 -0.62
C SER A 31 11.40 6.14 -2.02
N ALA A 32 12.20 6.23 -3.09
CA ALA A 32 11.67 6.22 -4.46
C ALA A 32 11.02 4.87 -4.82
N PHE A 33 11.59 3.77 -4.33
CA PHE A 33 11.00 2.44 -4.48
C PHE A 33 9.68 2.32 -3.72
N SER A 34 9.64 2.75 -2.45
CA SER A 34 8.43 2.69 -1.62
C SER A 34 7.30 3.53 -2.20
N ASP A 35 7.61 4.73 -2.71
CA ASP A 35 6.65 5.60 -3.38
C ASP A 35 6.04 4.92 -4.62
N SER A 36 6.92 4.37 -5.48
CA SER A 36 6.51 3.64 -6.69
C SER A 36 5.65 2.42 -6.37
N PHE A 37 6.04 1.65 -5.35
CA PHE A 37 5.28 0.48 -4.91
C PHE A 37 3.91 0.87 -4.34
N SER A 38 3.85 1.87 -3.43
CA SER A 38 2.58 2.37 -2.88
C SER A 38 1.64 2.88 -3.96
N LYS A 39 2.19 3.51 -5.01
CA LYS A 39 1.41 3.97 -6.17
C LYS A 39 0.81 2.79 -6.93
N GLU A 40 1.61 1.76 -7.21
CA GLU A 40 1.14 0.55 -7.89
C GLU A 40 0.03 -0.17 -7.10
N ILE A 41 0.18 -0.32 -5.79
CA ILE A 41 -0.85 -0.90 -4.92
C ILE A 41 -2.15 -0.08 -4.98
N THR A 42 -2.02 1.25 -4.85
CA THR A 42 -3.16 2.16 -4.89
C THR A 42 -3.92 2.05 -6.21
N GLU A 43 -3.21 2.09 -7.34
CA GLU A 43 -3.80 1.99 -8.68
C GLU A 43 -4.51 0.64 -8.87
N ARG A 44 -3.87 -0.47 -8.47
CA ARG A 44 -4.45 -1.81 -8.60
C ARG A 44 -5.70 -2.00 -7.75
N TYR A 45 -5.69 -1.54 -6.50
CA TYR A 45 -6.83 -1.66 -5.59
C TYR A 45 -8.01 -0.75 -6.01
N LEU A 46 -7.74 0.48 -6.43
CA LEU A 46 -8.78 1.38 -6.94
C LEU A 46 -9.39 0.88 -8.25
N ALA A 47 -8.61 0.17 -9.08
CA ALA A 47 -9.09 -0.51 -10.28
C ALA A 47 -9.83 -1.83 -9.99
N GLY A 48 -9.83 -2.32 -8.74
CA GLY A 48 -10.45 -3.59 -8.36
C GLY A 48 -9.69 -4.82 -8.85
N SER A 49 -8.41 -4.68 -9.19
CA SER A 49 -7.56 -5.78 -9.67
C SER A 49 -6.90 -6.59 -8.54
N ILE A 50 -6.85 -6.04 -7.33
CA ILE A 50 -6.52 -6.72 -6.08
C ILE A 50 -7.57 -6.36 -5.03
N ASP A 51 -7.83 -7.26 -4.09
CA ASP A 51 -8.75 -7.03 -2.97
C ASP A 51 -8.09 -6.21 -1.86
N PHE A 52 -8.88 -5.85 -0.85
CA PHE A 52 -8.43 -5.08 0.31
C PHE A 52 -7.35 -5.83 1.08
N ASP A 53 -7.56 -7.11 1.40
CA ASP A 53 -6.64 -7.91 2.21
C ASP A 53 -5.24 -7.99 1.58
N ILE A 54 -5.15 -8.18 0.26
CA ILE A 54 -3.87 -8.18 -0.47
C ILE A 54 -3.22 -6.80 -0.44
N ALA A 55 -4.01 -5.73 -0.67
CA ALA A 55 -3.49 -4.38 -0.74
C ALA A 55 -3.01 -3.88 0.63
N ASP A 56 -3.77 -4.14 1.69
CA ASP A 56 -3.41 -3.85 3.07
C ASP A 56 -2.14 -4.62 3.47
N CYS A 57 -2.11 -5.94 3.25
CA CYS A 57 -0.93 -6.76 3.55
C CYS A 57 0.32 -6.25 2.82
N ALA A 58 0.17 -5.77 1.58
CA ALA A 58 1.28 -5.20 0.82
C ALA A 58 1.83 -3.92 1.46
N MET A 59 0.96 -3.04 1.94
CA MET A 59 1.35 -1.80 2.60
C MET A 59 1.94 -2.04 4.00
N ASN A 60 1.38 -2.99 4.75
CA ASN A 60 1.92 -3.47 6.02
C ASN A 60 3.31 -4.11 5.86
N ALA A 61 3.52 -4.89 4.80
CA ALA A 61 4.83 -5.46 4.53
C ALA A 61 5.86 -4.40 4.09
N LEU A 62 5.43 -3.39 3.32
CA LEU A 62 6.29 -2.28 2.93
C LEU A 62 6.73 -1.44 4.14
N SER A 63 5.82 -1.16 5.07
CA SER A 63 6.13 -0.40 6.29
C SER A 63 7.05 -1.17 7.24
N ALA A 64 6.98 -2.51 7.26
CA ALA A 64 7.94 -3.34 7.97
C ALA A 64 9.33 -3.39 7.31
N TRP A 65 9.40 -3.25 5.98
CA TRP A 65 10.66 -3.32 5.22
C TRP A 65 11.42 -1.98 5.19
N THR A 66 10.71 -0.86 5.16
CA THR A 66 11.29 0.48 5.06
C THR A 66 11.39 1.12 6.45
N PRO A 67 12.57 1.61 6.87
CA PRO A 67 12.67 2.42 8.08
C PRO A 67 11.67 3.59 8.05
N LEU A 68 10.96 3.84 9.15
CA LEU A 68 9.93 4.89 9.22
C LEU A 68 10.49 6.29 8.90
N GLU A 69 11.76 6.54 9.22
CA GLU A 69 12.47 7.79 8.89
C GLU A 69 12.64 8.03 7.38
N ASP A 70 12.64 6.96 6.58
CA ASP A 70 12.79 6.99 5.13
C ASP A 70 11.45 6.78 4.40
N PHE A 71 10.35 6.59 5.13
CA PHE A 71 9.05 6.29 4.57
C PHE A 71 8.43 7.53 3.90
N PRO A 72 8.20 7.52 2.58
CA PRO A 72 7.69 8.68 1.86
C PRO A 72 6.34 9.15 2.40
N SER A 73 6.08 10.46 2.34
CA SER A 73 4.80 11.03 2.78
C SER A 73 3.60 10.45 2.03
N TYR A 74 3.75 10.16 0.73
CA TYR A 74 2.71 9.49 -0.04
C TYR A 74 2.50 8.04 0.44
N SER A 75 3.56 7.24 0.59
CA SER A 75 3.48 5.89 1.16
C SER A 75 2.83 5.88 2.54
N TRP A 76 3.12 6.88 3.38
CA TRP A 76 2.49 7.05 4.69
C TRP A 76 0.99 7.33 4.57
N ALA A 77 0.58 8.24 3.68
CA ALA A 77 -0.83 8.53 3.43
C ALA A 77 -1.59 7.29 2.90
N VAL A 78 -0.96 6.49 2.04
CA VAL A 78 -1.51 5.22 1.54
C VAL A 78 -1.65 4.22 2.67
N TYR A 79 -0.61 4.03 3.50
CA TYR A 79 -0.65 3.15 4.67
C TYR A 79 -1.80 3.52 5.62
N GLN A 80 -1.92 4.81 5.96
CA GLN A 80 -3.00 5.30 6.82
C GLN A 80 -4.39 5.08 6.22
N ALA A 81 -4.54 5.15 4.89
CA ALA A 81 -5.84 4.90 4.26
C ALA A 81 -6.31 3.44 4.42
N PHE A 82 -5.37 2.48 4.42
CA PHE A 82 -5.68 1.07 4.68
C PHE A 82 -5.92 0.83 6.18
N ASP A 83 -5.10 1.40 7.07
CA ASP A 83 -5.27 1.33 8.53
C ASP A 83 -6.65 1.85 9.00
N GLU A 84 -7.10 2.98 8.43
CA GLU A 84 -8.45 3.53 8.66
C GLU A 84 -9.57 2.62 8.13
N GLY A 85 -9.26 1.77 7.13
CA GLY A 85 -10.14 0.75 6.58
C GLY A 85 -10.32 -0.46 7.50
N GLU A 86 -9.31 -0.81 8.28
CA GLU A 86 -9.39 -1.92 9.25
C GLU A 86 -10.10 -1.51 10.54
N TYR A 87 -10.00 -0.23 10.91
CA TYR A 87 -10.49 0.23 12.19
C TYR A 87 -12.02 0.13 12.32
N MET A 88 -12.51 -0.42 13.43
CA MET A 88 -13.94 -0.44 13.75
C MET A 88 -14.37 0.92 14.31
N HIS A 89 -14.89 1.77 13.43
CA HIS A 89 -15.37 3.11 13.78
C HIS A 89 -16.71 3.05 14.53
N PRO A 90 -16.92 3.89 15.57
CA PRO A 90 -18.18 3.97 16.29
C PRO A 90 -19.37 4.26 15.37
N GLY A 91 -20.36 3.37 15.37
CA GLY A 91 -21.58 3.53 14.57
C GLY A 91 -21.43 3.16 13.09
N GLN A 92 -20.30 2.56 12.68
CA GLN A 92 -20.13 2.11 11.30
C GLN A 92 -21.02 0.93 10.94
N VAL A 93 -21.36 0.84 9.67
CA VAL A 93 -21.98 -0.36 9.10
C VAL A 93 -20.88 -1.40 8.86
N ILE A 94 -21.12 -2.64 9.26
CA ILE A 94 -20.15 -3.73 9.04
C ILE A 94 -19.90 -3.89 7.54
N GLY A 95 -18.63 -3.87 7.14
CA GLY A 95 -18.20 -4.04 5.76
C GLY A 95 -18.24 -2.76 4.90
N SER A 96 -18.51 -1.59 5.48
CA SER A 96 -18.51 -0.32 4.71
C SER A 96 -17.16 0.41 4.68
N ASN A 97 -16.16 -0.06 5.42
CA ASN A 97 -14.97 0.74 5.72
C ASN A 97 -14.16 1.10 4.48
N GLU A 98 -14.02 0.17 3.55
CA GLU A 98 -13.33 0.42 2.28
C GLU A 98 -13.95 1.61 1.53
N ASP A 99 -15.27 1.64 1.46
CA ASP A 99 -16.01 2.65 0.68
C ASP A 99 -16.08 3.99 1.40
N VAL A 100 -16.11 3.98 2.73
CA VAL A 100 -16.22 5.19 3.56
C VAL A 100 -14.85 5.84 3.83
N TYR A 101 -13.81 5.03 4.02
CA TYR A 101 -12.49 5.49 4.46
C TYR A 101 -11.41 5.20 3.40
N THR A 102 -11.12 3.94 3.10
CA THR A 102 -9.95 3.57 2.30
C THR A 102 -9.97 4.17 0.89
N ARG A 103 -11.02 3.91 0.10
CA ARG A 103 -11.09 4.40 -1.28
C ARG A 103 -11.12 5.93 -1.34
N PRO A 104 -11.90 6.66 -0.51
CA PRO A 104 -11.82 8.12 -0.45
C PRO A 104 -10.43 8.65 -0.08
N LEU A 105 -9.77 8.10 0.95
CA LEU A 105 -8.46 8.54 1.40
C LEU A 105 -7.36 8.26 0.37
N LEU A 106 -7.41 7.11 -0.31
CA LEU A 106 -6.48 6.80 -1.41
C LEU A 106 -6.62 7.76 -2.58
N ARG A 107 -7.85 8.09 -2.98
CA ARG A 107 -8.08 9.09 -4.04
C ARG A 107 -7.56 10.46 -3.63
N LYS A 108 -7.72 10.83 -2.35
CA LYS A 108 -7.15 12.06 -1.81
C LYS A 108 -5.62 12.04 -1.87
N ALA A 109 -4.97 10.95 -1.42
CA ALA A 109 -3.52 10.81 -1.49
C ALA A 109 -3.00 10.90 -2.93
N MET A 110 -3.65 10.24 -3.88
CA MET A 110 -3.32 10.36 -5.31
C MET A 110 -3.42 11.82 -5.79
N SER A 111 -4.50 12.53 -5.43
CA SER A 111 -4.67 13.93 -5.82
C SER A 111 -3.64 14.87 -5.20
N ASP A 112 -3.22 14.63 -3.96
CA ASP A 112 -2.30 15.52 -3.23
C ASP A 112 -0.83 15.33 -3.67
N PHE A 113 -0.43 14.10 -4.01
CA PHE A 113 0.98 13.74 -4.25
C PHE A 113 1.29 13.40 -5.72
N HIS A 114 0.29 13.00 -6.50
CA HIS A 114 0.41 12.70 -7.93
C HIS A 114 -0.70 13.39 -8.73
N PRO A 115 -0.79 14.74 -8.69
CA PRO A 115 -1.80 15.47 -9.44
C PRO A 115 -1.69 15.13 -10.92
N LEU A 116 -2.82 14.86 -11.57
CA LEU A 116 -2.87 14.75 -13.02
C LEU A 116 -2.59 16.15 -13.59
N ASP A 117 -1.53 16.26 -14.40
CA ASP A 117 -1.22 17.45 -15.19
C ASP A 117 -2.35 17.81 -16.17
#